data_AF-A0A950AFK7-F1
#
_entry.id   AF-A0A950AFK7-F1
#
_cell.length_a   1.000
_cell.length_b   1.000
_cell.length_c   1.000
_cell.angle_alpha   90.00
_cell.angle_beta   90.00
_cell.angle_gamma   90.00
#
_symmetry.space_group_name_H-M   'P 1'
#
loop_
_entity.id
_entity.type
_entity.pdbx_description
1 polymer ?
#
loop_
_entity_poly.entity_id
_entity_poly.type
_entity_poly.pdbx_seq_one_letter_code
_entity_poly.pdbx_strand_id
1 'polypeptide(L)' 'PPAFVLFVNHPELLTDDYRRFIEARIRDRNAYYGLPIIFRLRGRFRK' A
#
# COMPACT_ATOMS: atom_id res chain seq x y z
N PRO A 1 -10.67 -8.50 5.48
CA PRO A 1 -10.06 -7.17 5.22
C PRO A 1 -9.32 -7.20 3.88
N PRO A 2 -9.47 -6.20 3.00
CA PRO A 2 -8.79 -6.17 1.72
C PRO A 2 -7.26 -6.04 1.91
N ALA A 3 -6.52 -6.98 1.32
CA ALA A 3 -5.06 -7.01 1.40
C ALA A 3 -4.46 -6.78 0.01
N PHE A 4 -3.55 -5.81 -0.08
CA PHE A 4 -2.85 -5.46 -1.31
C PHE A 4 -1.36 -5.71 -1.13
N VAL A 5 -0.74 -6.31 -2.15
CA VAL A 5 0.71 -6.48 -2.20
C VAL A 5 1.31 -5.40 -3.10
N LEU A 6 2.12 -4.53 -2.51
CA LEU A 6 2.84 -3.49 -3.23
C LEU A 6 4.25 -3.98 -3.56
N PHE A 7 4.54 -4.10 -4.85
CA PHE A 7 5.88 -4.43 -5.33
C PHE A 7 6.68 -3.15 -5.50
N VAL A 8 7.69 -2.97 -4.64
CA VAL A 8 8.53 -1.77 -4.60
C VAL A 8 10.00 -2.16 -4.73
N ASN A 9 10.85 -1.22 -5.15
CA ASN A 9 12.29 -1.48 -5.20
C ASN A 9 12.90 -1.49 -3.80
N HIS A 10 12.66 -0.42 -3.04
CA HIS A 10 13.18 -0.24 -1.70
C HIS A 10 11.99 0.04 -0.75
N PRO A 11 11.55 -0.95 0.05
CA PRO A 11 10.42 -0.77 0.95
C PRO A 11 10.71 0.24 2.07
N GLU A 12 11.98 0.46 2.42
CA GLU A 12 12.43 1.45 3.40
C GLU A 12 12.14 2.90 3.00
N LEU A 13 12.05 3.18 1.69
CA LEU A 13 11.77 4.51 1.18
C LEU A 13 10.27 4.86 1.23
N LEU A 14 9.41 3.89 1.55
CA LEU A 14 7.98 4.12 1.67
C LEU A 14 7.66 4.74 3.03
N THR A 15 7.52 6.05 3.07
CA THR A 15 7.12 6.79 4.27
C THR A 15 5.67 6.53 4.65
N ASP A 16 5.31 6.77 5.91
CA ASP A 16 3.95 6.61 6.42
C ASP A 16 2.96 7.54 5.71
N ASP A 17 3.41 8.76 5.37
CA ASP A 17 2.62 9.76 4.63
C ASP A 17 2.28 9.27 3.21
N TYR A 18 3.28 8.76 2.49
CA TYR A 18 3.08 8.23 1.15
C TYR A 18 2.19 6.97 1.15
N ARG A 19 2.26 6.16 2.21
CA ARG A 19 1.36 5.02 2.40
C ARG A 19 -0.10 5.47 2.56
N ARG A 20 -0.36 6.53 3.34
CA ARG A 20 -1.71 7.12 3.50
C ARG A 20 -2.22 7.73 2.20
N PHE A 21 -1.33 8.37 1.43
CA PHE A 21 -1.68 8.89 0.12
C PHE A 21 -2.16 7.77 -0.83
N ILE A 22 -1.42 6.66 -0.91
CA ILE A 22 -1.83 5.49 -1.72
C ILE A 22 -3.16 4.92 -1.21
N GLU A 23 -3.35 4.85 0.11
CA GLU A 23 -4.60 4.39 0.72
C GLU A 23 -5.79 5.24 0.30
N ALA A 24 -5.69 6.57 0.41
CA ALA A 24 -6.72 7.49 0.00
C ALA A 24 -7.05 7.35 -1.50
N ARG A 25 -6.04 7.19 -2.35
CA ARG A 25 -6.21 6.98 -3.80
C ARG A 25 -6.89 5.66 -4.15
N ILE A 26 -6.66 4.60 -3.38
CA ILE A 26 -7.36 3.32 -3.55
C ILE A 26 -8.81 3.44 -3.09
N ARG A 27 -9.07 4.14 -1.98
CA ARG A 27 -10.44 4.39 -1.50
C ARG A 27 -11.28 5.25 -2.43
N ASP A 28 -10.65 6.20 -3.11
CA ASP A 28 -11.30 7.04 -4.12
C ASP A 28 -11.82 6.22 -5.31
N ARG A 29 -11.04 5.24 -5.77
CA ARG A 29 -11.41 4.37 -6.90
C ARG A 29 -12.29 3.20 -6.53
N ASN A 30 -12.14 2.68 -5.31
CA ASN A 30 -12.86 1.51 -4.83
C ASN A 30 -13.45 1.85 -3.46
N ALA A 31 -14.78 1.79 -3.34
CA ALA A 31 -15.51 2.16 -2.14
C ALA A 31 -15.32 1.14 -0.99
N TYR A 32 -14.12 1.11 -0.39
CA TYR A 32 -13.82 0.36 0.83
C TYR A 32 -14.14 1.18 2.08
N TYR A 33 -15.41 1.61 2.22
CA TYR A 33 -15.86 2.38 3.37
C TYR A 33 -15.78 1.56 4.66
N GLY A 34 -15.08 2.08 5.67
CA GLY A 34 -15.00 1.49 7.02
C GLY A 34 -14.12 0.23 7.14
N LEU A 35 -13.48 -0.21 6.06
CA LEU A 35 -12.63 -1.41 6.07
C LEU A 35 -11.14 -1.02 6.21
N PRO A 36 -10.38 -1.66 7.11
CA PRO A 36 -8.93 -1.46 7.17
C PRO A 36 -8.27 -2.05 5.92
N ILE A 37 -7.48 -1.24 5.22
CA ILE A 37 -6.73 -1.66 4.03
C ILE A 37 -5.35 -2.13 4.48
N ILE A 38 -5.03 -3.40 4.18
CA ILE A 38 -3.77 -4.00 4.60
C ILE A 38 -2.79 -3.93 3.43
N PHE A 39 -1.74 -3.14 3.57
CA PHE A 39 -0.62 -3.12 2.62
C PHE A 39 0.49 -4.06 3.06
N ARG A 40 0.87 -5.01 2.19
CA ARG A 40 2.09 -5.81 2.32
C ARG A 40 3.12 -5.34 1.29
N LEU A 41 4.26 -4.87 1.77
CA LEU A 41 5.35 -4.45 0.90
C LEU A 41 6.21 -5.65 0.53
N ARG A 42 6.48 -5.81 -0.77
CA ARG A 42 7.46 -6.75 -1.29
C ARG A 42 8.53 -5.97 -2.04
N GLY A 43 9.70 -5.89 -1.44
CA GLY A 43 10.92 -5.43 -2.10
C GLY A 43 11.29 -6.40 -3.23
N ARG A 44 11.78 -5.88 -4.36
CA ARG A 44 12.48 -6.71 -5.34
C ARG A 44 13.80 -7.15 -4.74
N PHE A 45 13.91 -8.44 -4.39
CA PHE A 45 15.18 -9.04 -4.00
C PHE A 45 16.04 -9.13 -5.26
N ARG A 46 16.95 -8.17 -5.43
CA ARG A 46 17.96 -8.23 -6.47
C ARG A 46 19.05 -9.17 -5.97
N LYS A 47 19.09 -10.37 -6.54
CA LYS A 47 20.14 -11.36 -6.33
C LYS A 47 21.46 -10.87 -6.91
#